data_AF-A0A8X6VU03-F1
#
_entry.id   AF-A0A8X6VU03-F1
#
_cell.length_a   1.000
_cell.length_b   1.000
_cell.length_c   1.000
_cell.angle_alpha   90.00
_cell.angle_beta   90.00
_cell.angle_gamma   90.00
#
_symmetry.space_group_name_H-M   'P 1'
#
loop_
_entity.id
_entity.type
_entity.pdbx_description
1 polymer ?
#
loop_
_entity_poly.entity_id
_entity_poly.type
_entity_poly.pdbx_seq_one_letter_code
_entity_poly.pdbx_strand_id
1 'polypeptide(L)'
;MLEGVQTQAEVAQVIGVSQRVISRIWTLFLETGSAGRRPGQGRRRATTPNEDRYLVLTARRHRNINGTLLQQHLRSATGTTISTQTVQNRLHGLGLYARRPLVCVRLTSRHRCDRRE
;
A
#
# COMPACT_ATOMS: atom_id res chain seq x y z
N MET A 1 28.27 5.70 -20.19
CA MET A 1 29.58 6.33 -19.98
C MET A 1 29.91 7.13 -21.22
N LEU A 2 29.86 8.47 -21.12
CA LEU A 2 30.31 9.41 -22.16
C LEU A 2 31.84 9.57 -21.99
N GLU A 3 32.59 8.50 -22.29
CA GLU A 3 34.06 8.47 -22.18
C GLU A 3 34.75 9.04 -23.44
N GLY A 4 34.06 9.90 -24.19
CA GLY A 4 34.61 10.48 -25.41
C GLY A 4 33.84 11.71 -25.87
N VAL A 5 34.50 12.52 -26.70
CA VAL A 5 34.00 13.72 -27.40
C VAL A 5 32.90 13.35 -28.41
N GLN A 6 31.85 12.68 -27.95
CA GLN A 6 30.69 12.34 -28.77
C GLN A 6 29.55 13.28 -28.42
N THR A 7 28.96 13.87 -29.45
CA THR A 7 27.80 14.74 -29.30
C THR A 7 26.57 13.92 -28.95
N GLN A 8 25.59 14.53 -28.26
CA GLN A 8 24.34 13.85 -27.93
C GLN A 8 23.59 13.36 -29.17
N ALA A 9 23.79 14.00 -30.33
CA ALA A 9 23.19 13.61 -31.60
C ALA A 9 23.82 12.33 -32.16
N GLU A 10 25.14 12.17 -32.09
CA GLU A 10 25.84 10.94 -32.51
C GLU A 10 25.42 9.75 -31.65
N VAL A 11 25.37 9.95 -30.34
CA VAL A 11 24.89 8.92 -29.40
C VAL A 11 23.44 8.54 -29.70
N ALA A 12 22.59 9.51 -30.04
CA ALA A 12 21.21 9.28 -30.40
C ALA A 12 21.07 8.45 -31.69
N GLN A 13 21.90 8.73 -32.71
CA GLN A 13 21.94 7.98 -33.98
C GLN A 13 22.40 6.54 -33.77
N VAL A 14 23.46 6.31 -33.00
CA VAL A 14 23.98 4.96 -32.69
C VAL A 14 22.95 4.11 -31.96
N ILE A 15 22.18 4.71 -31.05
CA ILE A 15 21.18 4.01 -30.24
C ILE A 15 19.80 3.96 -30.93
N GLY A 16 19.61 4.69 -32.05
CA GLY A 16 18.34 4.73 -32.79
C GLY A 16 17.20 5.45 -32.04
N VAL A 17 17.53 6.43 -31.20
CA VAL A 17 16.56 7.24 -30.44
C VAL A 17 16.65 8.71 -30.82
N SER A 18 15.65 9.51 -30.44
CA SER A 18 15.74 10.97 -30.64
C SER A 18 16.76 11.61 -29.70
N GLN A 19 17.46 12.65 -30.16
CA GLN A 19 18.37 13.45 -29.32
C GLN A 19 17.67 13.99 -28.05
N ARG A 20 16.36 14.25 -28.11
CA ARG A 20 15.55 14.68 -26.96
C ARG A 20 15.49 13.63 -25.85
N VAL A 21 15.52 12.33 -26.19
CA VAL A 21 15.59 11.25 -25.20
C VAL A 21 16.95 11.25 -24.50
N ILE A 22 18.04 11.37 -25.26
CA ILE A 22 19.40 11.45 -24.71
C ILE A 22 19.55 12.66 -23.79
N SER A 23 19.09 13.84 -24.23
CA SER A 23 19.10 15.06 -23.42
C SER A 23 18.31 14.90 -22.13
N ARG A 24 17.09 14.33 -22.17
CA ARG A 24 16.29 14.07 -20.96
C ARG A 24 16.95 13.11 -19.99
N ILE A 25 17.55 12.02 -20.49
CA ILE A 25 18.24 11.03 -19.65
C ILE A 25 19.51 11.66 -19.05
N TRP A 26 20.23 12.48 -19.81
CA TRP A 26 21.41 13.18 -19.34
C TRP A 26 21.09 14.18 -18.22
N THR A 27 20.08 15.03 -18.42
CA THR A 27 19.60 15.94 -17.36
C THR A 27 19.14 15.18 -16.13
N LEU A 28 18.39 14.08 -16.30
CA LEU A 28 17.97 13.23 -15.20
C LEU A 28 19.16 12.64 -14.43
N PHE A 29 20.17 12.17 -15.14
CA PHE A 29 21.39 11.62 -14.56
C PHE A 29 22.17 12.68 -13.76
N LEU A 30 22.30 13.90 -14.29
CA LEU A 30 22.93 15.01 -13.57
C LEU A 30 22.16 15.40 -12.30
N GLU A 31 20.82 15.36 -12.34
CA GLU A 31 19.97 15.68 -11.18
C GLU A 31 19.95 14.60 -10.10
N THR A 32 19.94 13.31 -10.49
CA THR A 32 19.63 12.19 -9.58
C THR A 32 20.74 11.18 -9.41
N GLY A 33 21.84 11.30 -10.17
CA GLY A 33 22.92 10.32 -10.22
C GLY A 33 22.53 9.00 -10.90
N SER A 34 21.33 8.90 -11.47
CA SER A 34 20.81 7.68 -12.10
C SER A 34 20.10 7.98 -13.42
N ALA A 35 20.37 7.14 -14.42
CA ALA A 35 19.68 7.17 -15.71
C ALA A 35 18.37 6.36 -15.70
N GLY A 36 18.01 5.77 -14.54
CA GLY A 36 16.83 4.94 -14.39
C GLY A 36 15.52 5.74 -14.39
N ARG A 37 14.43 5.08 -14.79
CA ARG A 37 13.09 5.67 -14.73
C ARG A 37 12.72 6.00 -13.27
N ARG A 38 12.30 7.25 -13.02
CA ARG A 38 11.75 7.64 -11.71
C ARG A 38 10.49 6.80 -11.41
N PRO A 39 10.33 6.27 -10.18
CA PRO A 39 9.09 5.60 -9.81
C PRO A 39 7.93 6.60 -9.92
N GLY A 40 6.87 6.20 -10.61
CA GLY A 40 5.65 7.00 -10.68
C GLY A 40 4.93 7.04 -9.32
N GLN A 41 4.16 8.10 -9.07
CA GLN A 41 3.38 8.23 -7.82
C GLN A 41 2.27 7.17 -7.68
N GLY A 42 1.88 6.50 -8.77
CA GLY A 42 0.83 5.50 -8.77
C GLY A 42 -0.58 6.09 -8.55
N ARG A 43 -1.57 5.20 -8.44
CA ARG A 43 -2.96 5.60 -8.17
C ARG A 43 -3.12 5.97 -6.70
N ARG A 44 -3.81 7.08 -6.43
CA ARG A 44 -4.19 7.47 -5.06
C ARG A 44 -5.03 6.36 -4.41
N ARG A 45 -4.80 6.18 -3.11
CA ARG A 45 -5.53 5.22 -2.27
C ARG A 45 -6.98 5.68 -2.08
N ALA A 46 -7.89 4.71 -2.00
CA ALA A 46 -9.31 4.96 -1.68
C ALA A 46 -9.53 5.30 -0.20
N THR A 47 -8.55 4.99 0.66
CA THR A 47 -8.60 5.26 2.10
C THR A 47 -7.49 6.22 2.51
N THR A 48 -7.76 7.00 3.56
CA THR A 48 -6.77 7.86 4.21
C THR A 48 -5.98 7.12 5.29
N PRO A 49 -4.80 7.62 5.70
CA PRO A 49 -4.04 7.01 6.80
C PRO A 49 -4.81 6.93 8.12
N ASN A 50 -5.72 7.87 8.38
CA ASN A 50 -6.56 7.88 9.57
C ASN A 50 -7.64 6.80 9.55
N GLU A 51 -8.27 6.58 8.39
CA GLU A 51 -9.22 5.47 8.17
C GLU A 51 -8.51 4.11 8.29
N ASP A 52 -7.33 3.97 7.70
CA ASP A 52 -6.51 2.76 7.83
C ASP A 52 -6.20 2.48 9.32
N ARG A 53 -5.88 3.52 10.10
CA ARG A 53 -5.66 3.41 11.55
C ARG A 53 -6.94 3.00 12.28
N TYR A 54 -8.08 3.58 11.94
CA TYR A 54 -9.38 3.21 12.51
C TYR A 54 -9.72 1.74 12.26
N LEU A 55 -9.52 1.25 11.03
CA LEU A 55 -9.76 -0.15 10.67
C LEU A 55 -8.91 -1.10 11.51
N VAL A 56 -7.62 -0.78 11.67
CA VAL A 56 -6.68 -1.60 12.45
C VAL A 56 -7.05 -1.64 13.92
N LEU A 57 -7.37 -0.48 14.52
CA LEU A 57 -7.75 -0.42 15.94
C LEU A 57 -9.04 -1.17 16.20
N THR A 58 -10.03 -1.01 15.32
CA THR A 58 -11.33 -1.67 15.44
C THR A 58 -11.18 -3.19 15.27
N ALA A 59 -10.39 -3.65 14.29
CA ALA A 59 -10.10 -5.07 14.08
C ALA A 59 -9.35 -5.70 15.27
N ARG A 60 -8.42 -4.96 15.89
CA ARG A 60 -7.68 -5.44 17.08
C ARG A 60 -8.56 -5.52 18.32
N ARG A 61 -9.43 -4.53 18.53
CA ARG A 61 -10.38 -4.48 19.66
C ARG A 61 -11.41 -5.59 19.57
N HIS A 62 -11.93 -5.84 18.36
CA HIS A 62 -12.99 -6.81 18.12
C HIS A 62 -12.49 -7.92 17.20
N ARG A 63 -11.67 -8.85 17.70
CA ARG A 63 -11.03 -9.89 16.86
C ARG A 63 -11.98 -10.82 16.08
N ASN A 64 -13.28 -10.80 16.38
CA ASN A 64 -14.28 -11.68 15.77
C ASN A 64 -15.13 -10.99 14.70
N ILE A 65 -14.96 -9.68 14.45
CA ILE A 65 -15.75 -8.98 13.41
C ILE A 65 -15.21 -9.30 12.02
N ASN A 66 -16.12 -9.47 11.08
CA ASN A 66 -15.79 -9.74 9.69
C ASN A 66 -15.45 -8.44 8.94
N GLY A 67 -14.87 -8.57 7.74
CA GLY A 67 -14.51 -7.43 6.90
C GLY A 67 -15.71 -6.59 6.44
N THR A 68 -16.89 -7.19 6.30
CA THR A 68 -18.13 -6.49 5.90
C THR A 68 -18.63 -5.56 7.00
N LEU A 69 -18.63 -6.01 8.25
CA LEU A 69 -19.00 -5.20 9.40
C LEU A 69 -17.99 -4.07 9.60
N LEU A 70 -16.68 -4.33 9.42
CA LEU A 70 -15.67 -3.27 9.46
C LEU A 70 -15.89 -2.21 8.37
N GLN A 71 -16.23 -2.65 7.15
CA GLN A 71 -16.55 -1.76 6.05
C GLN A 71 -17.79 -0.89 6.35
N GLN A 72 -18.83 -1.50 6.93
CA GLN A 72 -20.02 -0.77 7.39
C GLN A 72 -19.70 0.22 8.51
N HIS A 73 -18.93 -0.19 9.52
CA HIS A 73 -18.52 0.69 10.63
C HIS A 73 -17.73 1.89 10.12
N LEU A 74 -16.78 1.68 9.20
CA LEU A 74 -16.03 2.77 8.59
C LEU A 74 -16.95 3.71 7.79
N ARG A 75 -17.88 3.15 7.02
CA ARG A 75 -18.86 3.94 6.27
C ARG A 75 -19.73 4.78 7.20
N SER A 76 -20.17 4.24 8.33
CA SER A 76 -20.94 4.99 9.32
C SER A 76 -20.12 6.05 10.04
N ALA A 77 -18.83 5.80 10.30
CA ALA A 77 -17.96 6.72 11.04
C ALA A 77 -17.41 7.87 10.18
N THR A 78 -17.10 7.62 8.91
CA THR A 78 -16.38 8.58 8.04
C THR A 78 -17.12 8.87 6.73
N GLY A 79 -18.17 8.13 6.39
CA GLY A 79 -18.89 8.26 5.12
C GLY A 79 -18.17 7.64 3.92
N THR A 80 -16.94 7.15 4.10
CA THR A 80 -16.14 6.56 3.03
C THR A 80 -16.71 5.21 2.59
N THR A 81 -17.08 5.11 1.33
CA THR A 81 -17.56 3.87 0.74
C THR A 81 -16.39 3.13 0.10
N ILE A 82 -15.98 2.04 0.74
CA ILE A 82 -14.93 1.14 0.24
C ILE A 82 -15.48 -0.28 0.09
N SER A 83 -14.84 -1.09 -0.73
CA SER A 83 -15.17 -2.52 -0.83
C SER A 83 -14.63 -3.30 0.37
N THR A 84 -15.24 -4.44 0.66
CA THR A 84 -14.76 -5.40 1.66
C THR A 84 -13.34 -5.88 1.34
N GLN A 85 -13.02 -6.07 0.06
CA GLN A 85 -11.67 -6.42 -0.38
C GLN A 85 -10.64 -5.34 -0.03
N THR A 86 -11.01 -4.06 -0.14
CA THR A 86 -10.13 -2.95 0.26
C THR A 86 -9.80 -3.04 1.75
N VAL A 87 -10.80 -3.30 2.61
CA VAL A 87 -10.59 -3.50 4.06
C VAL A 87 -9.63 -4.66 4.31
N GLN A 88 -9.85 -5.81 3.66
CA GLN A 88 -8.98 -6.98 3.82
C GLN A 88 -7.54 -6.68 3.38
N ASN A 89 -7.36 -6.02 2.23
CA ASN A 89 -6.03 -5.63 1.75
C ASN A 89 -5.31 -4.69 2.74
N ARG A 90 -6.04 -3.79 3.42
CA ARG A 90 -5.46 -2.93 4.46
C ARG A 90 -5.01 -3.72 5.69
N LEU A 91 -5.83 -4.65 6.14
CA LEU A 91 -5.49 -5.50 7.28
C LEU A 91 -4.31 -6.43 6.94
N HIS A 92 -4.32 -7.06 5.77
CA HIS A 92 -3.24 -7.93 5.29
C HIS A 92 -1.92 -7.19 5.11
N GLY A 93 -1.94 -5.97 4.59
CA GLY A 93 -0.74 -5.13 4.48
C GLY A 93 -0.06 -4.84 5.82
N LEU A 94 -0.76 -5.04 6.93
CA LEU A 94 -0.26 -4.88 8.30
C LEU A 94 -0.15 -6.23 9.05
N GLY A 95 -0.21 -7.35 8.34
CA GLY A 95 -0.08 -8.69 8.90
C GLY A 95 -1.30 -9.19 9.70
N LEU A 96 -2.42 -8.46 9.64
CA LEU A 96 -3.67 -8.88 10.28
C LEU A 96 -4.45 -9.79 9.35
N TYR A 97 -4.11 -11.06 9.39
CA TYR A 97 -4.85 -12.13 8.73
C TYR A 97 -5.86 -12.76 9.70
N ALA A 98 -6.97 -13.26 9.17
CA ALA A 98 -7.81 -14.18 9.91
C ALA A 98 -6.95 -15.38 10.32
N ARG A 99 -6.61 -15.51 11.61
CA ARG A 99 -5.83 -16.64 12.10
C ARG A 99 -6.76 -17.81 12.43
N ARG A 100 -6.26 -19.01 12.11
CA ARG A 100 -6.77 -20.28 12.66
C ARG A 100 -6.99 -20.10 14.17
N PRO A 101 -8.12 -20.58 14.73
CA PRO A 101 -8.35 -20.51 16.15
C PRO A 101 -7.14 -21.12 16.86
N LEU A 102 -6.60 -20.40 17.84
CA LEU A 102 -5.67 -21.01 18.79
C LEU A 102 -6.40 -22.23 19.36
N VAL A 103 -5.76 -23.40 19.41
CA VAL A 103 -6.33 -24.58 20.07
C VAL A 103 -6.39 -24.27 21.56
N CYS A 104 -7.46 -23.59 21.96
CA CYS A 104 -7.76 -23.29 23.35
C CYS A 104 -8.68 -24.40 23.87
N VAL A 105 -8.51 -24.79 25.13
CA VAL A 105 -9.56 -25.50 25.84
C VAL A 105 -10.84 -24.67 25.74
N ARG A 106 -11.96 -25.29 25.36
CA ARG A 106 -13.25 -24.58 25.26
C ARG A 106 -13.57 -23.97 26.61
N LEU A 107 -13.66 -22.65 26.66
CA LEU A 107 -14.08 -21.93 27.86
C LEU A 107 -15.55 -22.22 28.12
N THR A 108 -15.89 -22.55 29.36
CA THR A 108 -17.26 -22.62 29.85
C THR A 108 -17.93 -21.24 29.73
N SER A 109 -19.27 -21.20 29.76
CA SER A 109 -20.03 -19.95 29.70
C SER A 109 -19.62 -18.94 30.77
N ARG A 110 -19.36 -19.43 32.00
CA ARG A 110 -18.91 -18.62 33.13
C ARG A 110 -17.62 -17.86 32.84
N HIS A 111 -16.59 -18.56 32.37
CA HIS A 111 -15.29 -17.96 32.01
C HIS A 111 -15.39 -16.92 30.87
N ARG A 112 -16.46 -16.96 30.05
CA ARG A 112 -16.68 -15.94 29.02
C ARG A 112 -17.31 -14.66 29.58
N CYS A 113 -18.14 -14.76 30.60
CA CYS A 113 -18.72 -13.61 31.27
C CYS A 113 -17.66 -12.88 32.10
N ASP A 114 -16.87 -13.61 32.89
CA ASP A 114 -15.82 -13.02 33.75
C ASP A 114 -14.69 -12.33 32.96
N ARG A 115 -14.57 -12.58 31.64
CA ARG A 115 -13.62 -11.91 30.74
C ARG A 115 -14.18 -10.66 30.06
N ARG A 116 -15.49 -10.44 30.15
CA ARG A 116 -16.19 -9.31 29.52
C ARG A 116 -16.46 -8.18 30.50
N GLU A 117 -16.41 -8.45 31.80
CA GLU A 117 -16.28 -7.46 32.89
C GLU A 117 -14.84 -6.96 32.99
#